data_AF-A0A084ZLG2-F1
#
_entry.id   AF-A0A084ZLG2-F1
#
_cell.length_a   1.000
_cell.length_b   1.000
_cell.length_c   1.000
_cell.angle_alpha   90.00
_cell.angle_beta   90.00
_cell.angle_gamma   90.00
#
_symmetry.space_group_name_H-M   'P 1'
#
loop_
_entity.id
_entity.type
_entity.pdbx_description
1 polymer ?
#
loop_
_entity_poly.entity_id
_entity_poly.type
_entity_poly.pdbx_seq_one_letter_code
_entity_poly.pdbx_strand_id
1 'polypeptide(L)'
;MRADKSLSPFEIRLYRHYRVVHGVRIALAFILTFLLVRVFDIPEGTWPLITLVVVMGPISFWGNVVPRAYERIGGTILGSALGLVALKLELISLPLMLIWCSVAMFLCGWLALGKKPYQALLIGITLAVVVGAPPGDLTTALWRSGDVIFGSLLAMLFTGIWPQRAFLHWRIQMANFVTVYNRLYQTGTSPNLLERPRLDKHLQKMLGEVVKMRGLITPASKETRIQKSIFEGIQTVSRNLVCMLELQINAHWASRESHFVMLNARTLRETQQMTQQTLLTIAHALYEGNPQPILANSERLSEIAAELRQLMQEYHSENLSETPIHGYVWLSMELARQLEILSHLICRALRK
;
A
#
# COMPACT_ATOMS: atom_id res chain seq x y z
N MET A 1 13.27 12.05 0.74
CA MET A 1 13.59 11.15 -0.39
C MET A 1 13.25 11.89 -1.67
N ARG A 2 14.07 11.76 -2.72
CA ARG A 2 13.76 12.29 -4.05
C ARG A 2 12.80 11.32 -4.76
N ALA A 3 11.55 11.75 -4.99
CA ALA A 3 10.50 10.93 -5.63
C ALA A 3 10.76 10.69 -7.13
N ASP A 4 11.54 11.59 -7.73
CA ASP A 4 11.98 11.72 -9.12
C ASP A 4 13.14 10.80 -9.52
N LYS A 5 13.69 10.00 -8.59
CA LYS A 5 14.80 9.09 -8.90
C LYS A 5 14.32 7.87 -9.70
N SER A 6 15.11 7.46 -10.70
CA SER A 6 14.92 6.22 -11.43
C SER A 6 15.11 4.98 -10.55
N LEU A 7 14.37 3.93 -10.85
CA LEU A 7 14.48 2.63 -10.17
C LEU A 7 15.71 1.88 -10.71
N SER A 8 16.63 1.51 -9.82
CA SER A 8 17.78 0.71 -10.19
C SER A 8 17.38 -0.77 -10.44
N PRO A 9 18.07 -1.49 -11.34
CA PRO A 9 17.82 -2.92 -11.57
C PRO A 9 17.96 -3.78 -10.30
N PHE A 10 18.83 -3.35 -9.38
CA PHE A 10 19.02 -3.98 -8.08
C PHE A 10 17.79 -3.81 -7.18
N GLU A 11 17.22 -2.61 -7.08
CA GLU A 11 15.99 -2.37 -6.33
C GLU A 11 14.84 -3.22 -6.88
N ILE A 12 14.66 -3.27 -8.20
CA ILE A 12 13.62 -4.09 -8.83
C ILE A 12 13.76 -5.56 -8.46
N ARG A 13 15.00 -6.09 -8.49
CA ARG A 13 15.29 -7.50 -8.12
C ARG A 13 15.04 -7.76 -6.63
N LEU A 14 15.38 -6.80 -5.77
CA LEU A 14 15.18 -6.87 -4.33
C LEU A 14 13.69 -6.92 -3.96
N TYR A 15 12.89 -6.01 -4.56
CA TYR A 15 11.45 -5.94 -4.33
C TYR A 15 10.69 -7.12 -4.95
N ARG A 16 11.22 -7.75 -6.01
CA ARG A 16 10.68 -9.00 -6.54
C ARG A 16 10.71 -10.14 -5.52
N HIS A 17 11.77 -10.22 -4.70
CA HIS A 17 11.93 -11.23 -3.65
C HIS A 17 11.75 -10.64 -2.24
N TYR A 18 10.84 -9.67 -2.09
CA TYR A 18 10.71 -8.88 -0.86
C TYR A 18 10.53 -9.75 0.40
N ARG A 19 9.80 -10.88 0.32
CA ARG A 19 9.57 -11.79 1.45
C ARG A 19 10.86 -12.40 1.97
N VAL A 20 11.73 -12.83 1.06
CA VAL A 20 13.03 -13.43 1.39
C VAL A 20 13.93 -12.37 2.01
N VAL A 21 14.00 -11.18 1.40
CA VAL A 21 14.82 -10.06 1.89
C VAL A 21 14.37 -9.64 3.29
N HIS A 22 13.06 -9.52 3.51
CA HIS A 22 12.48 -9.19 4.80
C HIS A 22 12.77 -10.27 5.86
N GLY A 23 12.61 -11.55 5.51
CA GLY A 23 12.92 -12.68 6.40
C GLY A 23 14.40 -12.71 6.82
N VAL A 24 15.31 -12.59 5.85
CA VAL A 24 16.77 -12.52 6.12
C VAL A 24 17.11 -11.33 7.02
N ARG A 25 16.49 -10.17 6.77
CA ARG A 25 16.73 -8.97 7.59
C ARG A 25 16.26 -9.15 9.03
N ILE A 26 15.08 -9.73 9.26
CA ILE A 26 14.61 -10.03 10.62
C ILE A 26 15.55 -11.03 11.30
N ALA A 27 15.97 -12.09 10.59
CA ALA A 27 16.87 -13.09 11.14
C ALA A 27 18.22 -12.47 11.56
N LEU A 28 18.82 -11.65 10.70
CA LEU A 28 20.08 -10.96 11.00
C LEU A 28 19.91 -9.98 12.16
N ALA A 29 18.85 -9.17 12.16
CA ALA A 29 18.58 -8.23 13.25
C ALA A 29 18.38 -8.95 14.59
N PHE A 30 17.65 -10.06 14.59
CA PHE A 30 17.44 -10.89 15.78
C PHE A 30 18.74 -11.50 16.30
N ILE A 31 19.55 -12.12 15.43
CA ILE A 31 20.84 -12.74 15.83
C ILE A 31 21.79 -11.70 16.39
N LEU A 32 21.90 -10.54 15.74
CA LEU A 32 22.78 -9.46 16.20
C LEU A 32 22.32 -8.86 17.53
N THR A 33 21.01 -8.62 17.70
CA THR A 33 20.47 -8.17 19.00
C THR A 33 20.67 -9.21 20.08
N PHE A 34 20.47 -10.49 19.78
CA PHE A 34 20.70 -11.58 20.73
C PHE A 34 22.17 -11.65 21.17
N LEU A 35 23.10 -11.52 20.22
CA LEU A 35 24.52 -11.47 20.52
C LEU A 35 24.87 -10.25 21.38
N LEU A 36 24.34 -9.06 21.08
CA LEU A 36 24.55 -7.86 21.89
C LEU A 36 24.05 -8.06 23.33
N VAL A 37 22.82 -8.57 23.49
CA VAL A 37 22.24 -8.85 24.82
C VAL A 37 23.14 -9.79 25.63
N ARG A 38 23.70 -10.83 24.97
CA ARG A 38 24.57 -11.82 25.62
C ARG A 38 25.97 -11.30 25.94
N VAL A 39 26.55 -10.46 25.08
CA VAL A 39 27.91 -9.92 25.29
C VAL A 39 27.92 -8.85 26.38
N PHE A 40 26.85 -8.07 26.50
CA PHE A 40 26.74 -7.00 27.49
C PHE A 40 26.04 -7.43 28.79
N ASP A 41 25.73 -8.73 28.96
CA ASP A 41 25.01 -9.29 30.11
C ASP A 41 23.82 -8.43 30.55
N ILE A 42 22.99 -8.02 29.58
CA ILE A 42 21.86 -7.11 29.83
C ILE A 42 20.82 -7.84 30.70
N PRO A 43 20.46 -7.31 31.89
CA PRO A 43 19.42 -7.89 32.72
C PRO A 43 18.08 -7.86 31.99
N GLU A 44 17.23 -8.88 32.16
CA GLU A 44 15.93 -8.95 31.48
C GLU A 44 16.00 -8.89 29.92
N GLY A 45 17.14 -9.30 29.34
CA GLY A 45 17.44 -9.24 27.89
C GLY A 45 16.49 -9.96 26.92
N THR A 46 15.38 -10.54 27.40
CA THR A 46 14.28 -11.03 26.57
C THR A 46 13.47 -9.89 25.95
N TRP A 47 13.34 -8.75 26.63
CA TRP A 47 12.50 -7.62 26.18
C TRP A 47 13.02 -6.87 24.96
N PRO A 48 14.34 -6.62 24.80
CA PRO A 48 14.86 -6.05 23.56
C PRO A 48 14.58 -6.94 22.35
N LEU A 49 14.64 -8.27 22.52
CA LEU A 49 14.36 -9.26 21.46
C LEU A 49 12.89 -9.28 21.08
N ILE A 50 11.98 -9.35 22.06
CA ILE A 50 10.52 -9.28 21.83
C ILE A 50 10.19 -7.97 21.13
N THR A 51 10.74 -6.86 21.61
CA THR A 51 10.48 -5.53 21.05
C THR A 51 10.92 -5.45 19.60
N LEU A 52 12.10 -5.98 19.27
CA LEU A 52 12.59 -6.01 17.89
C LEU A 52 11.63 -6.77 16.97
N VAL A 53 11.20 -7.97 17.38
CA VAL A 53 10.28 -8.80 16.60
C VAL A 53 8.91 -8.12 16.44
N VAL A 54 8.38 -7.51 17.50
CA VAL A 54 7.07 -6.84 17.44
C VAL A 54 7.10 -5.60 16.56
N VAL A 55 8.17 -4.80 16.65
CA VAL A 55 8.33 -3.56 15.88
C VAL A 55 8.63 -3.87 14.40
N MET A 56 9.49 -4.84 14.11
CA MET A 56 9.92 -5.19 12.75
C MET A 56 9.07 -6.27 12.07
N GLY A 57 8.25 -7.02 12.82
CA GLY A 57 7.56 -8.21 12.34
C GLY A 57 6.59 -7.93 11.20
N PRO A 58 5.64 -6.98 11.34
CA PRO A 58 4.88 -6.50 10.19
C PRO A 58 5.79 -5.70 9.27
N ILE A 59 5.46 -5.68 7.97
CA ILE A 59 6.35 -5.22 6.89
C ILE A 59 7.25 -4.05 7.32
N SER A 60 8.57 -4.31 7.37
CA SER A 60 9.59 -3.43 7.97
C SER A 60 9.94 -2.20 7.11
N PHE A 61 8.91 -1.55 6.57
CA PHE A 61 9.05 -0.26 5.93
C PHE A 61 9.40 0.81 6.96
N TRP A 62 10.26 1.74 6.57
CA TRP A 62 10.66 2.85 7.45
C TRP A 62 9.45 3.63 7.96
N GLY A 63 8.46 3.89 7.09
CA GLY A 63 7.21 4.58 7.44
C GLY A 63 6.28 3.83 8.41
N ASN A 64 6.51 2.54 8.64
CA ASN A 64 5.78 1.72 9.60
C ASN A 64 6.57 1.52 10.91
N VAL A 65 7.87 1.23 10.80
CA VAL A 65 8.73 0.91 11.95
C VAL A 65 8.88 2.10 12.89
N VAL A 66 9.13 3.30 12.37
CA VAL A 66 9.38 4.48 13.22
C VAL A 66 8.16 4.85 14.08
N PRO A 67 6.94 5.03 13.52
CA PRO A 67 5.77 5.30 14.36
C PRO A 67 5.48 4.20 15.39
N ARG A 68 5.70 2.93 15.02
CA ARG A 68 5.49 1.80 15.93
C ARG A 68 6.51 1.74 17.05
N ALA A 69 7.77 2.09 16.77
CA ALA A 69 8.80 2.23 17.80
C ALA A 69 8.38 3.31 18.81
N TYR A 70 7.88 4.46 18.35
CA TYR A 70 7.35 5.50 19.26
C TYR A 70 6.12 5.03 20.05
N GLU A 71 5.17 4.37 19.41
CA GLU A 71 3.98 3.82 20.09
C GLU A 71 4.37 2.76 21.14
N ARG A 72 5.41 1.96 20.86
CA ARG A 72 5.96 0.95 21.78
C ARG A 72 6.68 1.57 22.96
N ILE A 73 7.55 2.55 22.72
CA ILE A 73 8.22 3.31 23.78
C ILE A 73 7.18 4.02 24.66
N GLY A 74 6.26 4.79 24.05
CA GLY A 74 5.24 5.53 24.78
C GLY A 74 4.27 4.61 25.54
N GLY A 75 3.86 3.51 24.94
CA GLY A 75 3.00 2.52 25.60
C GLY A 75 3.68 1.86 26.81
N THR A 76 4.98 1.57 26.71
CA THR A 76 5.75 0.96 27.79
C THR A 76 6.00 1.90 28.94
N ILE A 77 6.35 3.17 28.66
CA ILE A 77 6.55 4.17 29.72
C ILE A 77 5.24 4.39 30.49
N LEU A 78 4.12 4.53 29.76
CA LEU A 78 2.81 4.73 30.39
C LEU A 78 2.34 3.51 31.18
N GLY A 79 2.44 2.30 30.60
CA GLY A 79 2.03 1.09 31.32
C GLY A 79 2.94 0.75 32.50
N SER A 80 4.25 1.04 32.41
CA SER A 80 5.17 0.91 33.54
C SER A 80 4.83 1.90 34.65
N ALA A 81 4.51 3.16 34.32
CA ALA A 81 4.07 4.13 35.32
C ALA A 81 2.78 3.69 36.02
N LEU A 82 1.78 3.21 35.27
CA LEU A 82 0.53 2.68 35.83
C LEU A 82 0.76 1.43 36.70
N GLY A 83 1.66 0.54 36.29
CA GLY A 83 2.03 -0.66 37.04
C GLY A 83 2.84 -0.35 38.31
N LEU A 84 3.71 0.65 38.28
CA LEU A 84 4.43 1.11 39.47
C LEU A 84 3.49 1.70 40.52
N VAL A 85 2.48 2.45 40.09
CA VAL A 85 1.40 2.90 40.99
C VAL A 85 0.66 1.69 41.58
N ALA A 86 0.33 0.69 40.76
CA ALA A 86 -0.32 -0.52 41.24
C ALA A 86 0.50 -1.27 42.30
N LEU A 87 1.81 -1.48 42.08
CA LEU A 87 2.71 -2.12 43.05
C LEU A 87 2.83 -1.33 44.35
N LYS A 88 2.79 0.01 44.29
CA LYS A 88 2.75 0.85 45.50
C LYS A 88 1.43 0.75 46.24
N LEU A 89 0.31 0.62 45.53
CA LEU A 89 -1.01 0.41 46.14
C LEU A 89 -1.12 -0.98 46.79
N GLU A 90 -0.47 -2.00 46.23
CA GLU A 90 -0.43 -3.35 46.80
C GLU A 90 0.18 -3.36 48.20
N LEU A 91 1.26 -2.59 48.42
CA LEU A 91 1.89 -2.43 49.73
C LEU A 91 0.96 -1.80 50.77
N ILE A 92 -0.08 -1.07 50.33
CA ILE A 92 -1.07 -0.44 51.20
C ILE A 92 -2.28 -1.37 51.39
N SER A 93 -2.87 -1.84 50.29
CA SER A 93 -4.00 -2.76 50.30
C SER A 93 -4.25 -3.41 48.94
N LEU A 94 -4.44 -4.74 48.94
CA LEU A 94 -4.76 -5.51 47.73
C LEU A 94 -6.06 -5.05 47.01
N PRO A 95 -7.18 -4.74 47.69
CA PRO A 95 -8.41 -4.32 47.01
C PRO A 95 -8.24 -3.01 46.22
N LEU A 96 -7.45 -2.07 46.74
CA LEU A 96 -7.20 -0.78 46.08
C LEU A 96 -6.38 -0.95 44.80
N MET A 97 -5.39 -1.84 44.82
CA MET A 97 -4.64 -2.25 43.63
C MET A 97 -5.55 -2.88 42.58
N LEU A 98 -6.48 -3.75 42.96
CA LEU A 98 -7.42 -4.39 42.03
C LEU A 98 -8.36 -3.37 41.38
N ILE A 99 -8.88 -2.39 42.15
CA ILE A 99 -9.70 -1.29 41.60
C ILE A 99 -8.89 -0.48 40.61
N TRP A 100 -7.65 -0.09 40.96
CA TRP A 100 -6.76 0.65 40.07
C TRP A 100 -6.48 -0.11 38.77
N CYS A 101 -6.12 -1.39 38.87
CA CYS A 101 -5.87 -2.24 37.70
C CYS A 101 -7.13 -2.39 36.85
N SER A 102 -8.31 -2.52 37.46
CA SER A 102 -9.58 -2.61 36.73
C SER A 102 -9.88 -1.34 35.94
N VAL A 103 -9.71 -0.17 36.55
CA VAL A 103 -9.89 1.12 35.87
C VAL A 103 -8.86 1.28 34.74
N ALA A 104 -7.58 0.99 35.01
CA ALA A 104 -6.52 1.10 34.01
C ALA A 104 -6.72 0.14 32.83
N MET A 105 -7.11 -1.11 33.09
CA MET A 105 -7.40 -2.10 32.05
C MET A 105 -8.67 -1.77 31.27
N PHE A 106 -9.70 -1.24 31.92
CA PHE A 106 -10.90 -0.74 31.24
C PHE A 106 -10.56 0.40 30.28
N LEU A 107 -9.76 1.39 30.72
CA LEU A 107 -9.29 2.49 29.88
C LEU A 107 -8.43 1.98 28.71
N CYS A 108 -7.55 1.00 28.95
CA CYS A 108 -6.76 0.38 27.89
C CYS A 108 -7.68 -0.33 26.86
N GLY A 109 -8.68 -1.09 27.32
CA GLY A 109 -9.65 -1.76 26.45
C GLY A 109 -10.49 -0.78 25.63
N TRP A 110 -10.92 0.32 26.25
CA TRP A 110 -11.64 1.38 25.56
C TRP A 110 -10.78 2.06 24.48
N LEU A 111 -9.54 2.43 24.83
CA LEU A 111 -8.59 3.05 23.90
C LEU A 111 -8.12 2.08 22.79
N ALA A 112 -8.15 0.76 23.05
CA ALA A 112 -7.82 -0.26 22.07
C ALA A 112 -8.82 -0.30 20.89
N LEU A 113 -10.04 0.20 21.07
CA LEU A 113 -11.02 0.38 19.99
C LEU A 113 -10.94 1.76 19.32
N GLY A 114 -10.02 2.62 19.76
CA GLY A 114 -9.84 3.98 19.27
C GLY A 114 -8.85 4.12 18.12
N LYS A 115 -8.29 5.32 17.97
CA LYS A 115 -7.37 5.68 16.86
C LYS A 115 -5.98 5.03 16.97
N LYS A 116 -5.56 4.63 18.17
CA LYS A 116 -4.23 4.05 18.45
C LYS A 116 -4.33 2.70 19.18
N PRO A 117 -4.90 1.68 18.51
CA PRO A 117 -5.16 0.37 19.11
C PRO A 117 -3.87 -0.30 19.61
N TYR A 118 -2.80 -0.17 18.83
CA TYR A 118 -1.50 -0.76 19.15
C TYR A 118 -0.89 -0.16 20.42
N GLN A 119 -0.88 1.17 20.57
CA GLN A 119 -0.35 1.82 21.76
C GLN A 119 -1.14 1.41 23.02
N ALA A 120 -2.48 1.37 22.94
CA ALA A 120 -3.33 0.97 24.06
C ALA A 120 -3.09 -0.49 24.50
N LEU A 121 -2.95 -1.40 23.54
CA LEU A 121 -2.61 -2.80 23.81
C LEU A 121 -1.26 -2.93 24.54
N LEU A 122 -0.28 -2.13 24.14
CA LEU A 122 1.06 -2.13 24.75
C LEU A 122 1.05 -1.61 26.19
N ILE A 123 0.24 -0.59 26.48
CA ILE A 123 0.02 -0.12 27.86
C ILE A 123 -0.55 -1.25 28.71
N GLY A 124 -1.57 -1.95 28.22
CA GLY A 124 -2.17 -3.09 28.93
C GLY A 124 -1.20 -4.25 29.17
N ILE A 125 -0.43 -4.65 28.15
CA ILE A 125 0.58 -5.72 28.29
C ILE A 125 1.65 -5.32 29.32
N THR A 126 2.17 -4.09 29.24
CA THR A 126 3.24 -3.64 30.14
C THR A 126 2.73 -3.47 31.57
N LEU A 127 1.52 -2.95 31.76
CA LEU A 127 0.83 -2.94 33.06
C LEU A 127 0.72 -4.34 33.65
N ALA A 128 0.16 -5.30 32.90
CA ALA A 128 -0.05 -6.67 33.37
C ALA A 128 1.27 -7.35 33.79
N VAL A 129 2.33 -7.11 33.03
CA VAL A 129 3.64 -7.71 33.29
C VAL A 129 4.33 -7.05 34.48
N VAL A 130 4.20 -5.73 34.68
CA VAL A 130 4.74 -5.03 35.87
C VAL A 130 3.99 -5.42 37.14
N VAL A 131 2.67 -5.53 37.06
CA VAL A 131 1.82 -5.99 38.19
C VAL A 131 2.12 -7.43 38.60
N GLY A 132 2.53 -8.28 37.66
CA GLY A 132 2.92 -9.67 37.96
C GLY A 132 4.30 -9.83 38.62
N ALA A 133 5.04 -8.75 38.83
CA ALA A 133 6.32 -8.79 39.54
C ALA A 133 6.11 -8.81 41.07
N PRO A 134 7.11 -9.26 41.86
CA PRO A 134 7.01 -9.21 43.32
C PRO A 134 6.70 -7.79 43.85
N PRO A 135 5.94 -7.67 44.96
CA PRO A 135 5.54 -6.38 45.49
C PRO A 135 6.74 -5.48 45.79
N GLY A 136 6.73 -4.27 45.25
CA GLY A 136 7.77 -3.26 45.50
C GLY A 136 9.02 -3.36 44.61
N ASP A 137 9.08 -4.29 43.65
CA ASP A 137 10.20 -4.39 42.71
C ASP A 137 10.17 -3.31 41.62
N LEU A 138 10.67 -2.13 41.97
CA LEU A 138 10.85 -1.00 41.07
C LEU A 138 11.93 -1.26 40.00
N THR A 139 12.90 -2.14 40.28
CA THR A 139 14.04 -2.38 39.41
C THR A 139 13.61 -3.07 38.11
N THR A 140 12.75 -4.07 38.22
CA THR A 140 12.20 -4.80 37.07
C THR A 140 11.42 -3.88 36.12
N ALA A 141 10.63 -2.93 36.65
CA ALA A 141 9.88 -1.99 35.80
C ALA A 141 10.80 -1.00 35.06
N LEU A 142 11.86 -0.53 35.71
CA LEU A 142 12.84 0.40 35.12
C LEU A 142 13.67 -0.28 34.04
N TRP A 143 14.21 -1.49 34.31
CA TRP A 143 14.97 -2.25 33.33
C TRP A 143 14.13 -2.59 32.10
N ARG A 144 12.88 -3.01 32.29
CA ARG A 144 11.95 -3.25 31.16
C ARG A 144 11.71 -2.01 30.31
N SER A 145 11.55 -0.84 30.94
CA SER A 145 11.40 0.41 30.20
C SER A 145 12.65 0.72 29.37
N GLY A 146 13.84 0.53 29.96
CA GLY A 146 15.13 0.68 29.28
C GLY A 146 15.30 -0.30 28.12
N ASP A 147 14.98 -1.57 28.33
CA ASP A 147 15.09 -2.64 27.34
C ASP A 147 14.18 -2.45 26.14
N VAL A 148 12.95 -1.97 26.35
CA VAL A 148 12.04 -1.67 25.25
C VAL A 148 12.53 -0.45 24.47
N ILE A 149 13.09 0.56 25.13
CA ILE A 149 13.72 1.69 24.44
C ILE A 149 14.91 1.19 23.60
N PHE A 150 15.79 0.39 24.20
CA PHE A 150 16.96 -0.18 23.54
C PHE A 150 16.57 -1.05 22.33
N GLY A 151 15.62 -1.99 22.50
CA GLY A 151 15.10 -2.81 21.42
C GLY A 151 14.43 -2.00 20.29
N SER A 152 13.73 -0.91 20.65
CA SER A 152 13.11 -0.01 19.66
C SER A 152 14.16 0.79 18.88
N LEU A 153 15.23 1.25 19.54
CA LEU A 153 16.37 1.91 18.90
C LEU A 153 17.11 0.97 17.96
N LEU A 154 17.38 -0.27 18.39
CA LEU A 154 17.98 -1.30 17.54
C LEU A 154 17.09 -1.64 16.33
N ALA A 155 15.77 -1.77 16.54
CA ALA A 155 14.83 -1.99 15.45
C ALA A 155 14.87 -0.86 14.41
N MET A 156 14.96 0.40 14.86
CA MET A 156 15.13 1.55 13.96
C MET A 156 16.50 1.53 13.27
N LEU A 157 17.58 1.18 13.97
CA LEU A 157 18.93 1.07 13.42
C LEU A 157 19.01 0.02 12.31
N PHE A 158 18.57 -1.22 12.57
CA PHE A 158 18.54 -2.29 11.57
C PHE A 158 17.59 -1.99 10.41
N THR A 159 16.59 -1.14 10.64
CA THR A 159 15.73 -0.63 9.59
C THR A 159 16.37 0.47 8.76
N GLY A 160 17.31 1.21 9.34
CA GLY A 160 18.04 2.29 8.69
C GLY A 160 19.19 1.81 7.80
N ILE A 161 19.84 0.70 8.18
CA ILE A 161 20.97 0.12 7.43
C ILE A 161 20.53 -0.34 6.03
N TRP A 162 19.29 -0.82 5.88
CA TRP A 162 18.69 -1.13 4.57
C TRP A 162 17.19 -0.81 4.55
N PRO A 163 16.83 0.46 4.29
CA PRO A 163 15.45 0.89 4.36
C PRO A 163 14.68 0.36 3.16
N GLN A 164 13.86 -0.66 3.40
CA GLN A 164 12.77 -0.99 2.48
C GLN A 164 11.78 0.17 2.53
N ARG A 165 11.56 0.82 1.39
CA ARG A 165 10.64 1.95 1.26
C ARG A 165 9.32 1.48 0.68
N ALA A 166 8.23 1.86 1.33
CA ALA A 166 6.89 1.57 0.86
C ALA A 166 6.59 2.30 -0.46
N PHE A 167 7.11 3.51 -0.64
CA PHE A 167 6.90 4.28 -1.87
C PHE A 167 7.53 3.61 -3.11
N LEU A 168 8.75 3.07 -2.98
CA LEU A 168 9.40 2.33 -4.07
C LEU A 168 8.62 1.06 -4.41
N HIS A 169 8.18 0.32 -3.38
CA HIS A 169 7.37 -0.87 -3.58
C HIS A 169 6.05 -0.55 -4.28
N TRP A 170 5.39 0.54 -3.85
CA TRP A 170 4.17 1.04 -4.48
C TRP A 170 4.41 1.44 -5.94
N ARG A 171 5.49 2.17 -6.25
CA ARG A 171 5.84 2.54 -7.64
C ARG A 171 6.02 1.32 -8.53
N ILE A 172 6.73 0.30 -8.05
CA ILE A 172 6.95 -0.96 -8.80
C ILE A 172 5.62 -1.69 -9.01
N GLN A 173 4.78 -1.81 -7.97
CA GLN A 173 3.47 -2.45 -8.09
C GLN A 173 2.56 -1.71 -9.07
N MET A 174 2.58 -0.37 -9.04
CA MET A 174 1.82 0.46 -9.96
C MET A 174 2.31 0.32 -11.40
N ALA A 175 3.62 0.30 -11.64
CA ALA A 175 4.18 0.09 -12.98
C ALA A 175 3.83 -1.31 -13.52
N ASN A 176 3.88 -2.33 -12.67
CA ASN A 176 3.44 -3.68 -13.00
C ASN A 176 1.94 -3.73 -13.30
N PHE A 177 1.11 -3.04 -12.51
CA PHE A 177 -0.32 -2.93 -12.76
C PHE A 177 -0.60 -2.36 -14.15
N VAL A 178 -0.02 -1.19 -14.49
CA VAL A 178 -0.22 -0.55 -15.79
C VAL A 178 0.28 -1.44 -16.95
N THR A 179 1.40 -2.13 -16.75
CA THR A 179 1.95 -3.06 -17.76
C THR A 179 1.04 -4.27 -17.98
N VAL A 180 0.54 -4.88 -16.89
CA VAL A 180 -0.39 -6.02 -16.97
C VAL A 180 -1.74 -5.56 -17.55
N TYR A 181 -2.19 -4.37 -17.19
CA TYR A 181 -3.39 -3.74 -17.75
C TYR A 181 -3.28 -3.61 -19.26
N ASN A 182 -2.17 -3.06 -19.76
CA ASN A 182 -1.93 -2.93 -21.20
C ASN A 182 -1.94 -4.30 -21.91
N ARG A 183 -1.32 -5.33 -21.32
CA ARG A 183 -1.35 -6.68 -21.89
C ARG A 183 -2.75 -7.30 -21.92
N LEU A 184 -3.53 -7.14 -20.86
CA LEU A 184 -4.91 -7.64 -20.82
C LEU A 184 -5.80 -6.86 -21.78
N TYR A 185 -5.62 -5.55 -21.90
CA TYR A 185 -6.29 -4.71 -22.89
C TYR A 185 -5.99 -5.21 -24.31
N GLN A 186 -4.71 -5.34 -24.68
CA GLN A 186 -4.29 -5.88 -25.98
C GLN A 186 -4.85 -7.28 -26.26
N THR A 187 -4.85 -8.16 -25.25
CA THR A 187 -5.39 -9.52 -25.42
C THR A 187 -6.91 -9.49 -25.59
N GLY A 188 -7.60 -8.64 -24.83
CA GLY A 188 -9.06 -8.53 -24.84
C GLY A 188 -9.63 -7.86 -26.09
N THR A 189 -8.86 -7.00 -26.76
CA THR A 189 -9.28 -6.28 -27.98
C THR A 189 -8.49 -6.70 -29.22
N SER A 190 -7.75 -7.81 -29.14
CA SER A 190 -6.92 -8.29 -30.25
C SER A 190 -7.78 -8.66 -31.46
N PRO A 191 -7.50 -8.09 -32.66
CA PRO A 191 -8.22 -8.44 -33.89
C PRO A 191 -7.87 -9.85 -34.39
N ASN A 192 -6.82 -10.48 -33.84
CA ASN A 192 -6.35 -11.79 -34.25
C ASN A 192 -7.05 -12.95 -33.52
N LEU A 193 -8.01 -12.66 -32.64
CA LEU A 193 -8.77 -13.67 -31.91
C LEU A 193 -10.12 -13.90 -32.59
N LEU A 194 -10.49 -15.16 -32.75
CA LEU A 194 -11.80 -15.56 -33.31
C LEU A 194 -12.87 -15.70 -32.22
N GLU A 195 -12.45 -16.01 -31.00
CA GLU A 195 -13.33 -16.23 -29.84
C GLU A 195 -12.89 -15.40 -28.64
N ARG A 196 -13.86 -15.10 -27.76
CA ARG A 196 -13.61 -14.33 -26.54
C ARG A 196 -12.55 -15.02 -25.66
N PRO A 197 -11.45 -14.34 -25.32
CA PRO A 197 -10.44 -14.91 -24.43
C PRO A 197 -10.96 -15.02 -22.99
N ARG A 198 -10.60 -16.10 -22.29
CA ARG A 198 -10.95 -16.33 -20.88
C ARG A 198 -10.06 -15.49 -19.95
N LEU A 199 -10.43 -14.23 -19.75
CA LEU A 199 -9.65 -13.26 -18.98
C LEU A 199 -10.14 -13.02 -17.54
N ASP A 200 -11.27 -13.59 -17.13
CA ASP A 200 -11.93 -13.29 -15.85
C ASP A 200 -11.00 -13.54 -14.64
N LYS A 201 -10.29 -14.67 -14.63
CA LYS A 201 -9.30 -14.97 -13.56
C LYS A 201 -8.15 -13.96 -13.54
N HIS A 202 -7.73 -13.45 -14.69
CA HIS A 202 -6.65 -12.48 -14.80
C HIS A 202 -7.11 -11.09 -14.34
N LEU A 203 -8.34 -10.69 -14.67
CA LEU A 203 -8.97 -9.46 -14.21
C LEU A 203 -9.20 -9.48 -12.69
N GLN A 204 -9.72 -10.59 -12.14
CA GLN A 204 -9.88 -10.77 -10.69
C GLN A 204 -8.53 -10.71 -9.96
N LYS A 205 -7.50 -11.37 -10.51
CA LYS A 205 -6.14 -11.30 -9.95
C LYS A 205 -5.62 -9.87 -9.96
N MET A 206 -5.78 -9.15 -11.07
CA MET A 206 -5.36 -7.74 -11.17
C MET A 206 -6.08 -6.86 -10.14
N LEU A 207 -7.41 -7.00 -10.01
CA LEU A 207 -8.19 -6.28 -9.01
C LEU A 207 -7.70 -6.60 -7.59
N GLY A 208 -7.42 -7.87 -7.29
CA GLY A 208 -6.86 -8.30 -6.01
C GLY A 208 -5.50 -7.66 -5.72
N GLU A 209 -4.61 -7.56 -6.71
CA GLU A 209 -3.33 -6.85 -6.56
C GLU A 209 -3.52 -5.35 -6.34
N VAL A 210 -4.44 -4.70 -7.08
CA VAL A 210 -4.80 -3.30 -6.84
C VAL A 210 -5.26 -3.10 -5.41
N VAL A 211 -6.17 -3.94 -4.90
CA VAL A 211 -6.66 -3.85 -3.50
C VAL A 211 -5.52 -3.98 -2.49
N LYS A 212 -4.55 -4.87 -2.73
CA LYS A 212 -3.36 -5.02 -1.85
C LYS A 212 -2.48 -3.77 -1.85
N MET A 213 -2.39 -3.02 -2.95
CA MET A 213 -1.62 -1.75 -3.00
C MET A 213 -2.10 -0.73 -1.97
N ARG A 214 -3.38 -0.78 -1.54
CA ARG A 214 -3.93 0.11 -0.50
C ARG A 214 -3.14 0.03 0.81
N GLY A 215 -2.59 -1.14 1.15
CA GLY A 215 -1.76 -1.33 2.34
C GLY A 215 -0.47 -0.51 2.32
N LEU A 216 -0.01 -0.08 1.15
CA LEU A 216 1.20 0.73 0.98
C LEU A 216 0.95 2.23 1.07
N ILE A 217 -0.30 2.70 0.99
CA ILE A 217 -0.64 4.13 0.92
C ILE A 217 -0.20 4.87 2.19
N THR A 218 -0.59 4.37 3.36
CA THR A 218 -0.25 5.00 4.64
C THR A 218 1.27 5.08 4.88
N PRO A 219 2.04 3.98 4.73
CA PRO A 219 3.49 4.06 4.90
C PRO A 219 4.17 4.90 3.81
N ALA A 220 3.74 4.82 2.54
CA ALA A 220 4.30 5.63 1.47
C ALA A 220 4.09 7.14 1.73
N SER A 221 2.89 7.54 2.14
CA SER A 221 2.58 8.94 2.50
C SER A 221 3.41 9.44 3.69
N LYS A 222 3.64 8.60 4.72
CA LYS A 222 4.51 8.96 5.85
C LYS A 222 5.98 9.11 5.43
N GLU A 223 6.45 8.31 4.48
CA GLU A 223 7.85 8.35 3.99
C GLU A 223 8.13 9.54 3.06
N THR A 224 7.19 9.88 2.18
CA THR A 224 7.38 10.94 1.16
C THR A 224 6.76 12.27 1.55
N ARG A 225 5.89 12.31 2.56
CA ARG A 225 5.03 13.46 2.93
C ARG A 225 4.04 13.88 1.85
N ILE A 226 3.85 13.06 0.81
CA ILE A 226 2.80 13.26 -0.19
C ILE A 226 1.43 13.03 0.47
N GLN A 227 0.45 13.87 0.13
CA GLN A 227 -0.90 13.78 0.67
C GLN A 227 -1.53 12.40 0.37
N LYS A 228 -2.18 11.81 1.37
CA LYS A 228 -2.88 10.51 1.23
C LYS A 228 -3.95 10.53 0.14
N SER A 229 -4.62 11.67 -0.04
CA SER A 229 -5.65 11.89 -1.06
C SER A 229 -5.15 11.62 -2.49
N ILE A 230 -3.88 11.89 -2.79
CA ILE A 230 -3.30 11.62 -4.12
C ILE A 230 -3.21 10.12 -4.36
N PHE A 231 -2.69 9.37 -3.39
CA PHE A 231 -2.61 7.90 -3.48
C PHE A 231 -4.00 7.25 -3.51
N GLU A 232 -4.95 7.76 -2.73
CA GLU A 232 -6.35 7.29 -2.75
C GLU A 232 -7.03 7.59 -4.09
N GLY A 233 -6.73 8.74 -4.71
CA GLY A 233 -7.15 9.07 -6.07
C GLY A 233 -6.60 8.06 -7.07
N ILE A 234 -5.28 7.79 -7.04
CA ILE A 234 -4.63 6.80 -7.92
C ILE A 234 -5.25 5.42 -7.74
N GLN A 235 -5.49 5.02 -6.49
CA GLN A 235 -6.12 3.74 -6.13
C GLN A 235 -7.54 3.63 -6.70
N THR A 236 -8.33 4.70 -6.59
CA THR A 236 -9.70 4.75 -7.09
C THR A 236 -9.72 4.64 -8.61
N VAL A 237 -8.90 5.42 -9.31
CA VAL A 237 -8.76 5.38 -10.76
C VAL A 237 -8.27 4.00 -11.22
N SER A 238 -7.28 3.42 -10.55
CA SER A 238 -6.77 2.08 -10.87
C SER A 238 -7.86 1.01 -10.76
N ARG A 239 -8.71 1.06 -9.72
CA ARG A 239 -9.85 0.15 -9.58
C ARG A 239 -10.86 0.36 -10.70
N ASN A 240 -11.20 1.61 -10.99
CA ASN A 240 -12.15 1.94 -12.05
C ASN A 240 -11.64 1.46 -13.42
N LEU A 241 -10.34 1.59 -13.70
CA LEU A 241 -9.72 1.08 -14.92
C LEU A 241 -9.94 -0.42 -15.09
N VAL A 242 -9.79 -1.23 -14.03
CA VAL A 242 -10.03 -2.69 -14.11
C VAL A 242 -11.49 -2.99 -14.44
N CYS A 243 -12.44 -2.32 -13.77
CA CYS A 243 -13.87 -2.51 -14.02
C CYS A 243 -14.24 -2.09 -15.45
N MET A 244 -13.70 -0.97 -15.93
CA MET A 244 -13.93 -0.51 -17.30
C MET A 244 -13.35 -1.48 -18.33
N LEU A 245 -12.17 -2.05 -18.07
CA LEU A 245 -11.58 -3.06 -18.96
C LEU A 245 -12.49 -4.28 -19.08
N GLU A 246 -13.04 -4.75 -17.96
CA GLU A 246 -13.99 -5.86 -17.95
C GLU A 246 -15.25 -5.52 -18.77
N LEU A 247 -15.85 -4.35 -18.55
CA LEU A 247 -17.02 -3.88 -19.31
C LEU A 247 -16.71 -3.69 -20.80
N GLN A 248 -15.53 -3.17 -21.14
CA GLN A 248 -15.10 -2.99 -22.54
C GLN A 248 -14.93 -4.33 -23.23
N ILE A 249 -14.30 -5.32 -22.59
CA ILE A 249 -14.17 -6.66 -23.15
C ILE A 249 -15.56 -7.28 -23.33
N ASN A 250 -16.45 -7.13 -22.36
CA ASN A 250 -17.83 -7.63 -22.49
C ASN A 250 -18.58 -6.96 -23.66
N ALA A 251 -18.47 -5.65 -23.82
CA ALA A 251 -19.08 -4.92 -24.93
C ALA A 251 -18.46 -5.29 -26.28
N HIS A 252 -17.13 -5.48 -26.34
CA HIS A 252 -16.41 -5.81 -27.56
C HIS A 252 -16.76 -7.19 -28.13
N TRP A 253 -17.08 -8.14 -27.23
CA TRP A 253 -17.42 -9.53 -27.57
C TRP A 253 -18.92 -9.83 -27.41
N ALA A 254 -19.78 -8.82 -27.26
CA ALA A 254 -21.20 -9.01 -26.96
C ALA A 254 -21.97 -9.71 -28.09
N SER A 255 -21.71 -9.34 -29.34
CA SER A 255 -22.29 -10.01 -30.51
C SER A 255 -21.28 -10.08 -31.66
N ARG A 256 -21.42 -11.07 -32.53
CA ARG A 256 -20.55 -11.23 -33.71
C ARG A 256 -20.66 -10.05 -34.68
N GLU A 257 -21.87 -9.52 -34.84
CA GLU A 257 -22.16 -8.37 -35.71
C GLU A 257 -21.47 -7.10 -35.20
N SER A 258 -21.66 -6.77 -33.92
CA SER A 258 -20.99 -5.60 -33.30
C SER A 258 -19.47 -5.73 -33.35
N HIS A 259 -18.94 -6.91 -33.06
CA HIS A 259 -17.51 -7.19 -33.14
C HIS A 259 -16.95 -6.95 -34.55
N PHE A 260 -17.64 -7.42 -35.58
CA PHE A 260 -17.23 -7.23 -36.98
C PHE A 260 -17.22 -5.74 -37.39
N VAL A 261 -18.22 -4.96 -36.94
CA VAL A 261 -18.25 -3.51 -37.18
C VAL A 261 -17.06 -2.82 -36.49
N MET A 262 -16.81 -3.16 -35.22
CA MET A 262 -15.70 -2.58 -34.44
C MET A 262 -14.32 -2.90 -35.01
N LEU A 263 -14.12 -4.10 -35.56
CA LEU A 263 -12.86 -4.51 -36.19
C LEU A 263 -12.50 -3.65 -37.41
N ASN A 264 -13.50 -3.19 -38.16
CA ASN A 264 -13.32 -2.43 -39.39
C ASN A 264 -13.24 -0.91 -39.16
N ALA A 265 -13.57 -0.44 -37.96
CA ALA A 265 -13.56 0.97 -37.63
C ALA A 265 -12.13 1.49 -37.37
N ARG A 266 -11.64 2.37 -38.25
CA ARG A 266 -10.27 2.92 -38.19
C ARG A 266 -10.04 3.79 -36.95
N THR A 267 -11.00 4.67 -36.63
CA THR A 267 -10.95 5.57 -35.46
C THR A 267 -10.84 4.80 -34.13
N LEU A 268 -11.56 3.68 -34.01
CA LEU A 268 -11.48 2.79 -32.85
C LEU A 268 -10.09 2.16 -32.71
N ARG A 269 -9.47 1.76 -33.82
CA ARG A 269 -8.11 1.21 -33.84
C ARG A 269 -7.05 2.24 -33.45
N GLU A 270 -7.18 3.48 -33.93
CA GLU A 270 -6.31 4.59 -33.55
C GLU A 270 -6.42 4.88 -32.04
N THR A 271 -7.65 4.91 -31.52
CA THR A 271 -7.93 5.09 -30.09
C THR A 271 -7.29 3.97 -29.24
N GLN A 272 -7.40 2.71 -29.68
CA GLN A 272 -6.77 1.58 -29.02
C GLN A 272 -5.24 1.71 -29.00
N GLN A 273 -4.61 2.08 -30.12
CA GLN A 273 -3.16 2.27 -30.20
C GLN A 273 -2.68 3.39 -29.29
N MET A 274 -3.38 4.53 -29.27
CA MET A 274 -3.04 5.64 -28.38
C MET A 274 -3.21 5.30 -26.90
N THR A 275 -4.26 4.56 -26.55
CA THR A 275 -4.46 4.05 -25.18
C THR A 275 -3.26 3.20 -24.75
N GLN A 276 -2.81 2.28 -25.62
CA GLN A 276 -1.66 1.43 -25.35
C GLN A 276 -0.36 2.23 -25.19
N GLN A 277 -0.11 3.20 -26.09
CA GLN A 277 1.06 4.08 -25.99
C GLN A 277 1.04 4.91 -24.69
N THR A 278 -0.12 5.41 -24.29
CA THR A 278 -0.30 6.15 -23.03
C THR A 278 0.00 5.28 -21.82
N LEU A 279 -0.53 4.06 -21.78
CA LEU A 279 -0.24 3.09 -20.72
C LEU A 279 1.26 2.76 -20.63
N LEU A 280 1.92 2.54 -21.77
CA LEU A 280 3.36 2.30 -21.81
C LEU A 280 4.16 3.50 -21.32
N THR A 281 3.75 4.72 -21.70
CA THR A 281 4.37 5.97 -21.25
C THR A 281 4.24 6.15 -19.74
N ILE A 282 3.05 5.88 -19.17
CA ILE A 282 2.82 5.91 -17.72
C ILE A 282 3.69 4.86 -17.01
N ALA A 283 3.75 3.63 -17.54
CA ALA A 283 4.58 2.59 -16.96
C ALA A 283 6.07 2.98 -16.96
N HIS A 284 6.55 3.56 -18.06
CA HIS A 284 7.92 4.03 -18.18
C HIS A 284 8.23 5.18 -17.21
N ALA A 285 7.33 6.18 -17.11
CA ALA A 285 7.47 7.28 -16.15
C ALA A 285 7.51 6.79 -14.68
N LEU A 286 6.76 5.74 -14.34
CA LEU A 286 6.82 5.13 -13.00
C LEU A 286 8.18 4.46 -12.71
N TYR A 287 8.85 3.91 -13.73
CA TYR A 287 10.20 3.35 -13.62
C TYR A 287 11.29 4.43 -13.57
N GLU A 288 11.24 5.39 -14.48
CA GLU A 288 12.27 6.42 -14.63
C GLU A 288 12.16 7.55 -13.60
N GLY A 289 10.95 7.81 -13.10
CA GLY A 289 10.68 8.94 -12.21
C GLY A 289 10.52 10.28 -12.92
N ASN A 290 10.53 10.32 -14.26
CA ASN A 290 10.30 11.53 -15.06
C ASN A 290 8.92 11.50 -15.75
N PRO A 291 7.97 12.39 -15.37
CA PRO A 291 6.63 12.44 -15.95
C PRO A 291 6.48 13.31 -17.21
N GLN A 292 7.55 13.91 -17.76
CA GLN A 292 7.47 14.79 -18.94
C GLN A 292 6.74 14.22 -20.17
N PRO A 293 6.84 12.93 -20.55
CA PRO A 293 6.19 12.44 -21.77
C PRO A 293 4.67 12.27 -21.65
N ILE A 294 4.07 12.43 -20.46
CA ILE A 294 2.64 12.14 -20.26
C ILE A 294 1.72 13.31 -20.62
N LEU A 295 2.23 14.56 -20.65
CA LEU A 295 1.44 15.77 -21.00
C LEU A 295 1.16 15.91 -22.50
N ALA A 296 2.02 15.35 -23.37
CA ALA A 296 1.86 15.46 -24.82
C ALA A 296 0.72 14.57 -25.36
N ASN A 297 0.35 13.52 -24.64
CA ASN A 297 -0.71 12.59 -25.07
C ASN A 297 -2.12 13.02 -24.64
N SER A 298 -2.28 13.92 -23.65
CA SER A 298 -3.60 14.34 -23.16
C SER A 298 -4.36 15.19 -24.17
N GLU A 299 -3.68 16.08 -24.90
CA GLU A 299 -4.31 16.89 -25.96
C GLU A 299 -4.86 16.01 -27.08
N ARG A 300 -4.05 15.05 -27.56
CA ARG A 300 -4.46 14.10 -28.59
C ARG A 300 -5.61 13.17 -28.13
N LEU A 301 -5.60 12.75 -26.86
CA LEU A 301 -6.70 11.98 -26.26
C LEU A 301 -8.01 12.79 -26.21
N SER A 302 -7.92 14.11 -25.97
CA SER A 302 -9.07 15.00 -25.95
C SER A 302 -9.68 15.22 -27.34
N GLU A 303 -8.86 15.32 -28.38
CA GLU A 303 -9.29 15.43 -29.78
C GLU A 303 -10.08 14.19 -30.22
N ILE A 304 -9.55 13.00 -29.94
CA ILE A 304 -10.23 11.73 -30.28
C ILE A 304 -11.52 11.55 -29.48
N ALA A 305 -11.54 11.95 -28.22
CA ALA A 305 -12.76 11.93 -27.43
C ALA A 305 -13.83 12.88 -28.00
N ALA A 306 -13.43 13.99 -28.62
CA ALA A 306 -14.36 14.90 -29.32
C ALA A 306 -14.86 14.28 -30.64
N GLU A 307 -13.99 13.68 -31.42
CA GLU A 307 -14.34 13.00 -32.69
C GLU A 307 -15.29 11.82 -32.45
N LEU A 308 -15.04 11.00 -31.42
CA LEU A 308 -15.93 9.90 -31.03
C LEU A 308 -17.29 10.39 -30.54
N ARG A 309 -17.37 11.54 -29.84
CA ARG A 309 -18.66 12.15 -29.47
C ARG A 309 -19.46 12.58 -30.69
N GLN A 310 -18.79 13.15 -31.69
CA GLN A 310 -19.43 13.59 -32.91
C GLN A 310 -19.99 12.39 -33.68
N LEU A 311 -19.20 11.32 -33.83
CA LEU A 311 -19.65 10.07 -34.45
C LEU A 311 -20.82 9.42 -33.70
N MET A 312 -20.82 9.46 -32.36
CA MET A 312 -21.97 8.98 -31.55
C MET A 312 -23.24 9.80 -31.76
N GLN A 313 -23.13 11.10 -32.02
CA GLN A 313 -24.29 11.96 -32.29
C GLN A 313 -24.85 11.76 -33.69
N GLU A 314 -23.99 11.49 -34.68
CA GLU A 314 -24.39 11.24 -36.07
C GLU A 314 -25.12 9.90 -36.26
N TYR A 315 -24.79 8.87 -35.46
CA TYR A 315 -25.38 7.53 -35.56
C TYR A 315 -26.72 7.32 -34.82
N HIS A 316 -27.26 8.33 -34.13
CA HIS A 316 -28.45 8.18 -33.27
C HIS A 316 -29.78 7.87 -34.00
N SER A 317 -29.76 7.61 -35.32
CA SER A 317 -30.96 7.60 -36.15
C SER A 317 -31.50 6.23 -36.58
N GLU A 318 -30.79 5.10 -36.54
CA GLU A 318 -31.34 3.84 -37.07
C GLU A 318 -30.90 2.54 -36.32
N ASN A 319 -31.83 1.97 -35.55
CA ASN A 319 -31.90 0.58 -35.01
C ASN A 319 -31.21 0.22 -33.67
N LEU A 320 -31.94 -0.57 -32.85
CA LEU A 320 -31.60 -1.00 -31.48
C LEU A 320 -30.45 -2.04 -31.36
N SER A 321 -29.83 -2.49 -32.46
CA SER A 321 -28.66 -3.38 -32.44
C SER A 321 -27.35 -2.67 -32.06
N GLU A 322 -27.38 -1.34 -31.89
CA GLU A 322 -26.23 -0.48 -31.65
C GLU A 322 -25.79 -0.37 -30.17
N THR A 323 -26.56 -0.90 -29.20
CA THR A 323 -26.30 -0.69 -27.77
C THR A 323 -24.90 -1.13 -27.30
N PRO A 324 -24.36 -2.28 -27.75
CA PRO A 324 -23.00 -2.71 -27.38
C PRO A 324 -21.90 -1.85 -28.00
N ILE A 325 -22.10 -1.37 -29.23
CA ILE A 325 -21.13 -0.52 -29.95
C ILE A 325 -21.06 0.84 -29.26
N HIS A 326 -22.21 1.46 -29.01
CA HIS A 326 -22.30 2.72 -28.24
C HIS A 326 -21.69 2.58 -26.85
N GLY A 327 -21.95 1.45 -26.17
CA GLY A 327 -21.34 1.13 -24.88
C GLY A 327 -19.82 1.04 -24.97
N TYR A 328 -19.27 0.36 -25.98
CA TYR A 328 -17.83 0.24 -26.18
C TYR A 328 -17.16 1.59 -26.48
N VAL A 329 -17.76 2.41 -27.35
CA VAL A 329 -17.25 3.75 -27.69
C VAL A 329 -17.25 4.65 -26.46
N TRP A 330 -18.35 4.70 -25.72
CA TRP A 330 -18.46 5.48 -24.49
C TRP A 330 -17.41 5.04 -23.46
N LEU A 331 -17.25 3.72 -23.26
CA LEU A 331 -16.24 3.18 -22.35
C LEU A 331 -14.81 3.52 -22.81
N SER A 332 -14.56 3.59 -24.12
CA SER A 332 -13.25 3.97 -24.68
C SER A 332 -12.92 5.43 -24.38
N MET A 333 -13.90 6.32 -24.46
CA MET A 333 -13.72 7.72 -24.05
C MET A 333 -13.53 7.87 -22.54
N GLU A 334 -14.32 7.15 -21.74
CA GLU A 334 -14.19 7.19 -20.28
C GLU A 334 -12.84 6.59 -19.84
N LEU A 335 -12.34 5.56 -20.53
CA LEU A 335 -10.99 5.03 -20.33
C LEU A 335 -9.92 6.10 -20.58
N ALA A 336 -10.00 6.82 -21.70
CA ALA A 336 -9.07 7.91 -22.01
C ALA A 336 -9.06 8.98 -20.90
N ARG A 337 -10.24 9.40 -20.43
CA ARG A 337 -10.40 10.36 -19.33
C ARG A 337 -9.78 9.86 -18.03
N GLN A 338 -9.99 8.59 -17.67
CA GLN A 338 -9.42 8.01 -16.45
C GLN A 338 -7.89 7.87 -16.55
N LEU A 339 -7.35 7.57 -17.74
CA LEU A 339 -5.90 7.56 -17.96
C LEU A 339 -5.28 8.95 -17.83
N GLU A 340 -5.97 10.00 -18.28
CA GLU A 340 -5.54 11.39 -18.09
C GLU A 340 -5.51 11.76 -16.59
N ILE A 341 -6.56 11.43 -15.84
CA ILE A 341 -6.59 11.65 -14.39
C ILE A 341 -5.46 10.86 -13.71
N LEU A 342 -5.27 9.59 -14.11
CA LEU A 342 -4.20 8.75 -13.58
C LEU A 342 -2.84 9.37 -13.82
N SER A 343 -2.59 9.83 -15.04
CA SER A 343 -1.39 10.55 -15.46
C SER A 343 -1.14 11.77 -14.55
N HIS A 344 -2.14 12.65 -14.38
CA HIS A 344 -1.98 13.84 -13.55
C HIS A 344 -1.68 13.49 -12.09
N LEU A 345 -2.34 12.49 -11.54
CA LEU A 345 -2.09 12.06 -10.16
C LEU A 345 -0.71 11.43 -10.00
N ILE A 346 -0.26 10.61 -10.95
CA ILE A 346 1.10 10.05 -10.96
C ILE A 346 2.13 11.16 -11.10
N CYS A 347 1.92 12.15 -11.98
CA CYS A 347 2.76 13.33 -12.11
C CYS A 347 2.89 14.05 -10.76
N ARG A 348 1.79 14.26 -10.04
CA ARG A 348 1.80 14.89 -8.71
C ARG A 348 2.49 14.03 -7.65
N ALA A 349 2.39 12.71 -7.74
CA ALA A 349 3.08 11.80 -6.83
C ALA A 349 4.59 11.69 -7.10
N LEU A 350 5.03 11.97 -8.33
CA LEU A 350 6.44 11.93 -8.73
C LEU A 350 7.11 13.32 -8.68
N ARG A 351 6.34 14.41 -8.75
CA ARG A 351 6.83 15.79 -8.59
C ARG A 351 7.25 16.05 -7.15
N LYS A 352 8.31 16.85 -6.99
CA LYS A 352 8.86 17.29 -5.70
C LYS A 352 7.86 18.08 -4.89
#